data_AF-A0A4Z1CKD1-F1
#
_entry.id   AF-A0A4Z1CKD1-F1
#
_cell.length_a   1.000
_cell.length_b   1.000
_cell.length_c   1.000
_cell.angle_alpha   90.00
_cell.angle_beta   90.00
_cell.angle_gamma   90.00
#
_symmetry.space_group_name_H-M   'P 1'
#
loop_
_entity.id
_entity.type
_entity.pdbx_description
1 polymer ?
#
loop_
_entity_poly.entity_id
_entity_poly.type
_entity_poly.pdbx_seq_one_letter_code
_entity_poly.pdbx_strand_id
1 'polypeptide(L)'
;MDTLNADTTWDRLGSIAQLLHQAATQVWSDADEATPDSPLHDLGLGVYLAHSQASALLPDDHELLDIDSLPNLEVRTPLQLLIEAEELTRPVPLHRPDLVHGSQLVVDLCDLIREARGLGY
;
A
#
# COMPACT_ATOMS: atom_id res chain seq x y z
N MET A 1 -4.82 24.87 -13.26
CA MET A 1 -4.11 24.52 -12.00
C MET A 1 -4.52 23.14 -11.49
N ASP A 2 -5.71 22.64 -11.85
CA ASP A 2 -6.22 21.32 -11.42
C ASP A 2 -5.51 20.09 -11.99
N THR A 3 -4.86 20.22 -13.16
CA THR A 3 -4.16 19.10 -13.82
C THR A 3 -2.89 18.70 -13.07
N LEU A 4 -2.10 19.67 -12.58
CA LEU A 4 -0.91 19.43 -11.76
C LEU A 4 -1.25 18.73 -10.43
N ASN A 5 -2.41 19.02 -9.84
CA ASN A 5 -2.84 18.38 -8.59
C ASN A 5 -3.36 16.95 -8.82
N ALA A 6 -4.01 16.71 -9.98
CA ALA A 6 -4.45 15.38 -10.37
C ALA A 6 -3.28 14.42 -10.63
N ASP A 7 -2.25 14.88 -11.36
CA ASP A 7 -1.03 14.12 -11.63
C ASP A 7 -0.36 13.68 -10.32
N THR A 8 -0.18 14.63 -9.40
CA THR A 8 0.39 14.33 -8.07
C THR A 8 -0.47 13.43 -7.20
N THR A 9 -1.77 13.30 -7.48
CA THR A 9 -2.66 12.39 -6.75
C THR A 9 -2.52 10.96 -7.27
N TRP A 10 -2.46 10.80 -8.60
CA TRP A 10 -2.25 9.50 -9.24
C TRP A 10 -0.85 8.96 -8.94
N ASP A 11 0.18 9.79 -9.02
CA ASP A 11 1.55 9.41 -8.64
C ASP A 11 1.63 8.90 -7.19
N ARG A 12 0.88 9.52 -6.29
CA ARG A 12 0.80 9.10 -4.88
C ARG A 12 0.08 7.76 -4.74
N LEU A 13 -1.06 7.58 -5.41
CA LEU A 13 -1.78 6.31 -5.39
C LEU A 13 -0.96 5.17 -6.03
N GLY A 14 -0.21 5.47 -7.09
CA GLY A 14 0.73 4.54 -7.69
C GLY A 14 1.86 4.16 -6.73
N SER A 15 2.42 5.14 -6.02
CA SER A 15 3.42 4.91 -4.97
C SER A 15 2.85 4.07 -3.82
N ILE A 16 1.62 4.33 -3.39
CA ILE A 16 0.93 3.52 -2.36
C ILE A 16 0.77 2.07 -2.84
N ALA A 17 0.28 1.87 -4.06
CA ALA A 17 0.11 0.54 -4.64
C ALA A 17 1.44 -0.22 -4.68
N GLN A 18 2.55 0.44 -5.04
CA GLN A 18 3.88 -0.16 -5.06
C GLN A 18 4.39 -0.54 -3.66
N LEU A 19 4.28 0.36 -2.69
CA LEU A 19 4.67 0.10 -1.31
C LEU A 19 3.91 -1.11 -0.74
N LEU A 20 2.61 -1.19 -1.04
CA LEU A 20 1.76 -2.30 -0.63
C LEU A 20 2.14 -3.62 -1.33
N HIS A 21 2.48 -3.59 -2.62
CA HIS A 21 2.96 -4.78 -3.32
C HIS A 21 4.28 -5.30 -2.73
N GLN A 22 5.22 -4.39 -2.44
CA GLN A 22 6.48 -4.74 -1.79
C GLN A 22 6.24 -5.33 -0.40
N ALA A 23 5.35 -4.72 0.39
CA ALA A 23 5.00 -5.21 1.73
C ALA A 23 4.35 -6.60 1.66
N ALA A 24 3.41 -6.83 0.73
CA ALA A 24 2.76 -8.13 0.55
C ALA A 24 3.79 -9.22 0.19
N THR A 25 4.72 -8.92 -0.72
CA THR A 25 5.78 -9.84 -1.13
C THR A 25 6.68 -10.24 0.04
N GLN A 26 7.07 -9.27 0.87
CA GLN A 26 7.88 -9.52 2.06
C GLN A 26 7.11 -10.33 3.12
N VAL A 27 5.87 -9.95 3.43
CA VAL A 27 5.04 -10.66 4.42
C VAL A 27 4.78 -12.11 4.01
N TRP A 28 4.52 -12.37 2.72
CA TRP A 28 4.36 -13.75 2.24
C TRP A 28 5.66 -14.55 2.29
N SER A 29 6.81 -13.94 1.98
CA SER A 29 8.10 -14.61 2.19
C SER A 29 8.31 -14.98 3.66
N ASP A 30 8.02 -14.07 4.59
CA ASP A 30 8.11 -14.32 6.03
C ASP A 30 7.09 -15.38 6.49
N ALA A 31 5.90 -15.41 5.89
CA ALA A 31 4.85 -16.39 6.19
C ALA A 31 5.24 -17.80 5.71
N ASP A 32 5.84 -17.92 4.53
CA ASP A 32 6.33 -19.18 3.96
C ASP A 32 7.49 -19.78 4.78
N GLU A 33 8.31 -18.93 5.40
CA GLU A 33 9.35 -19.35 6.35
C GLU A 33 8.78 -19.74 7.74
N ALA A 34 7.57 -19.30 8.06
CA ALA A 34 6.88 -19.59 9.30
C ALA A 34 6.09 -20.91 9.27
N THR A 35 5.28 -21.15 10.30
CA THR A 35 4.39 -22.32 10.33
C THR A 35 3.20 -22.15 9.37
N PRO A 36 2.62 -23.23 8.82
CA PRO A 36 1.50 -23.14 7.87
C PRO A 36 0.28 -22.35 8.39
N ASP A 37 0.00 -22.41 9.69
CA ASP A 37 -1.11 -21.66 10.32
C ASP A 37 -0.67 -20.28 10.87
N SER A 38 0.43 -19.73 10.34
CA SER A 38 0.94 -18.44 10.79
C SER A 38 -0.06 -17.32 10.45
N PRO A 39 -0.38 -16.41 11.38
CA PRO A 39 -1.21 -15.24 11.12
C PRO A 39 -0.61 -14.27 10.09
N LEU A 40 0.66 -14.46 9.73
CA LEU A 40 1.31 -13.72 8.64
C LEU A 40 0.64 -13.95 7.28
N HIS A 41 0.02 -15.12 7.05
CA HIS A 41 -0.73 -15.35 5.80
C HIS A 41 -1.94 -14.42 5.69
N ASP A 42 -2.68 -14.24 6.79
CA ASP A 42 -3.84 -13.35 6.85
C ASP A 42 -3.40 -11.89 6.70
N LEU A 43 -2.29 -11.50 7.34
CA LEU A 43 -1.70 -10.18 7.14
C LEU A 43 -1.32 -9.96 5.67
N GLY A 44 -0.60 -10.91 5.06
CA GLY A 44 -0.17 -10.83 3.66
C GLY A 44 -1.35 -10.72 2.69
N LEU A 45 -2.42 -11.48 2.92
CA LEU A 45 -3.66 -11.36 2.18
C LEU A 45 -4.29 -9.96 2.33
N GLY A 46 -4.36 -9.44 3.55
CA GLY A 46 -4.89 -8.10 3.82
C GLY A 46 -4.11 -7.01 3.09
N VAL A 47 -2.77 -7.08 3.13
CA VAL A 47 -1.89 -6.14 2.40
C VAL A 47 -2.09 -6.24 0.89
N TYR A 48 -2.24 -7.45 0.34
CA TYR A 48 -2.50 -7.66 -1.08
C TYR A 48 -3.88 -7.13 -1.53
N LEU A 49 -4.91 -7.26 -0.69
CA LEU A 49 -6.22 -6.68 -0.95
C LEU A 49 -6.17 -5.15 -0.94
N ALA A 50 -5.45 -4.55 0.02
CA ALA A 50 -5.23 -3.11 0.04
C ALA A 50 -4.45 -2.63 -1.20
N HIS A 51 -3.44 -3.38 -1.65
CA HIS A 51 -2.75 -3.13 -2.92
C HIS A 51 -3.73 -3.11 -4.09
N SER A 52 -4.57 -4.15 -4.20
CA SER A 52 -5.56 -4.27 -5.28
C SER A 52 -6.56 -3.11 -5.27
N GLN A 53 -6.98 -2.66 -4.09
CA GLN A 53 -7.84 -1.50 -3.92
C GLN A 53 -7.16 -0.20 -4.33
N ALA A 54 -5.89 0.01 -3.94
CA ALA A 54 -5.12 1.17 -4.37
C ALA A 54 -4.96 1.21 -5.89
N SER A 55 -4.66 0.07 -6.50
CA SER A 55 -4.56 -0.08 -7.95
C SER A 55 -5.89 0.18 -8.66
N ALA A 56 -7.02 -0.24 -8.09
CA ALA A 56 -8.34 -0.01 -8.67
C ALA A 56 -8.80 1.46 -8.60
N LEU A 57 -8.14 2.30 -7.81
CA LEU A 57 -8.39 3.75 -7.76
C LEU A 57 -7.60 4.51 -8.85
N LEU A 58 -6.64 3.87 -9.50
CA LEU A 58 -5.86 4.48 -10.56
C LEU A 58 -6.65 4.47 -11.87
N PRO A 59 -6.47 5.51 -12.73
CA PRO A 59 -6.94 5.47 -14.10
C PRO A 59 -6.36 4.26 -14.87
N ASP A 60 -7.13 3.68 -15.79
CA ASP A 60 -6.74 2.50 -16.58
C ASP A 60 -5.44 2.71 -17.41
N ASP A 61 -5.09 3.96 -17.71
CA ASP A 61 -3.91 4.36 -18.49
C ASP A 61 -2.71 4.79 -17.64
N HIS A 62 -2.81 4.71 -16.30
CA HIS A 62 -1.71 5.10 -15.42
C HIS A 62 -0.68 3.97 -15.29
N GLU A 63 0.52 4.19 -15.81
CA GLU A 63 1.64 3.27 -15.66
C GLU A 63 2.22 3.35 -14.24
N LEU A 64 2.12 2.23 -13.51
CA LEU A 64 2.85 2.09 -12.25
C LEU A 64 4.35 2.07 -12.55
N LEU A 65 5.12 2.93 -11.88
CA LEU A 65 6.58 2.85 -11.91
C LEU A 65 7.04 1.44 -11.47
N ASP A 66 8.04 0.92 -12.16
CA ASP A 66 8.62 -0.39 -11.85
C ASP A 66 9.43 -0.31 -10.54
N ILE A 67 9.14 -1.22 -9.61
CA ILE A 67 9.73 -1.26 -8.25
C ILE A 67 11.24 -1.51 -8.33
N ASP A 68 11.69 -2.23 -9.36
CA ASP A 68 13.11 -2.50 -9.62
C ASP A 68 13.90 -1.23 -10.05
N SER A 69 13.19 -0.16 -10.40
CA SER A 69 13.80 1.13 -10.80
C SER A 69 13.99 2.10 -9.63
N LEU A 70 13.49 1.79 -8.43
CA LEU A 70 13.68 2.63 -7.25
C LEU A 70 15.08 2.37 -6.66
N PRO A 71 15.96 3.39 -6.63
CA PRO A 71 17.35 3.19 -6.23
C PRO A 71 17.44 2.82 -4.75
N ASN A 72 17.82 1.57 -4.50
CA ASN A 72 18.44 1.08 -3.27
C ASN A 72 17.75 1.60 -1.99
N LEU A 73 16.47 1.28 -1.86
CA LEU A 73 15.76 1.45 -0.59
C LEU A 73 16.44 0.53 0.42
N GLU A 74 16.92 1.10 1.54
CA GLU A 74 17.28 0.33 2.73
C GLU A 74 16.23 -0.76 2.96
N VAL A 75 16.62 -1.94 3.46
CA VAL A 75 15.70 -3.06 3.67
C VAL A 75 14.62 -2.62 4.65
N ARG A 76 13.52 -2.08 4.12
CA ARG A 76 12.36 -1.62 4.88
C ARG A 76 11.57 -2.84 5.29
N THR A 77 11.16 -2.86 6.55
CA THR A 77 10.24 -3.89 7.06
C THR A 77 8.85 -3.67 6.48
N PRO A 78 8.00 -4.71 6.44
CA PRO A 78 6.61 -4.55 6.02
C PRO A 78 5.87 -3.44 6.78
N LEU A 79 6.09 -3.30 8.10
CA LEU A 79 5.50 -2.23 8.89
C LEU A 79 5.93 -0.84 8.43
N GLN A 80 7.21 -0.65 8.09
CA GLN A 80 7.69 0.64 7.59
C GLN A 80 7.05 1.00 6.25
N LEU A 81 6.91 0.02 5.35
CA LEU A 81 6.23 0.21 4.06
C LEU A 81 4.75 0.59 4.24
N LEU A 82 4.05 -0.05 5.18
CA LEU A 82 2.65 0.26 5.50
C LEU A 82 2.48 1.65 6.10
N ILE A 83 3.38 2.07 7.00
CA ILE A 83 3.36 3.43 7.58
C ILE A 83 3.57 4.47 6.49
N GLU A 84 4.55 4.27 5.60
CA GLU A 84 4.81 5.19 4.49
C GLU A 84 3.61 5.27 3.54
N ALA A 85 2.97 4.14 3.25
CA ALA A 85 1.74 4.11 2.46
C ALA A 85 0.60 4.90 3.12
N GLU A 86 0.39 4.77 4.44
CA GLU A 86 -0.60 5.58 5.19
C GLU A 86 -0.28 7.07 5.11
N GLU A 87 0.98 7.47 5.30
CA GLU A 87 1.38 8.87 5.26
C GLU A 87 1.08 9.52 3.91
N LEU A 88 1.26 8.76 2.81
CA LEU A 88 0.94 9.21 1.46
C LEU A 88 -0.56 9.42 1.22
N THR A 89 -1.44 8.87 2.05
CA THR A 89 -2.90 9.10 1.95
C THR A 89 -3.34 10.44 2.51
N ARG A 90 -2.60 11.03 3.47
CA ARG A 90 -2.98 12.28 4.16
C ARG A 90 -3.27 13.47 3.24
N PRO A 91 -2.50 13.72 2.16
CA PRO A 91 -2.78 14.81 1.22
C PRO A 91 -3.79 14.45 0.13
N VAL A 92 -4.31 13.21 0.08
CA VAL A 92 -5.22 12.77 -0.99
C VAL A 92 -6.59 13.46 -0.82
N PRO A 93 -7.13 14.12 -1.87
CA PRO A 93 -8.40 14.83 -1.78
C PRO A 93 -9.60 13.85 -1.83
N LEU A 94 -9.89 13.20 -0.70
CA LEU A 94 -10.96 12.19 -0.55
C LEU A 94 -12.39 12.69 -0.84
N HIS A 95 -12.59 14.00 -0.94
CA HIS A 95 -13.87 14.61 -1.29
C HIS A 95 -14.16 14.57 -2.80
N ARG A 96 -13.20 14.15 -3.63
CA ARG A 96 -13.40 13.98 -5.07
C ARG A 96 -14.29 12.76 -5.35
N PRO A 97 -15.26 12.86 -6.27
CA PRO A 97 -16.16 11.75 -6.61
C PRO A 97 -15.40 10.50 -7.10
N ASP A 98 -14.29 10.70 -7.80
CA ASP A 98 -13.45 9.62 -8.34
C ASP A 98 -12.63 8.90 -7.25
N LEU A 99 -12.60 9.44 -6.02
CA LEU A 99 -11.80 8.96 -4.90
C LEU A 99 -12.64 8.62 -3.66
N VAL A 100 -13.96 8.52 -3.80
CA VAL A 100 -14.88 8.23 -2.68
C VAL A 100 -14.51 6.93 -1.96
N HIS A 101 -13.99 5.94 -2.68
CA HIS A 101 -13.51 4.67 -2.12
C HIS A 101 -12.11 4.77 -1.47
N GLY A 102 -11.42 5.91 -1.59
CA GLY A 102 -10.11 6.14 -0.97
C GLY A 102 -10.16 6.19 0.56
N SER A 103 -11.30 6.53 1.16
CA SER A 103 -11.45 6.53 2.63
C SER A 103 -11.34 5.13 3.22
N GLN A 104 -11.82 4.11 2.49
CA GLN A 104 -11.72 2.72 2.92
C GLN A 104 -10.25 2.26 2.96
N LEU A 105 -9.45 2.66 1.95
CA LEU A 105 -8.02 2.33 1.89
C LEU A 105 -7.25 2.88 3.10
N VAL A 106 -7.60 4.09 3.57
CA VAL A 106 -6.99 4.68 4.78
C VAL A 106 -7.32 3.86 6.03
N VAL A 107 -8.56 3.40 6.15
CA VAL A 107 -9.00 2.55 7.28
C VAL A 107 -8.25 1.21 7.25
N ASP A 108 -8.19 0.57 6.09
CA ASP A 108 -7.51 -0.71 5.92
C ASP A 108 -6.02 -0.59 6.24
N LEU A 109 -5.36 0.48 5.79
CA LEU A 109 -3.96 0.77 6.15
C LEU A 109 -3.76 0.91 7.65
N CYS A 110 -4.63 1.65 8.35
CA CYS A 110 -4.55 1.79 9.81
C CYS A 110 -4.69 0.45 10.52
N ASP A 111 -5.62 -0.41 10.06
CA ASP A 111 -5.84 -1.74 10.63
C ASP A 111 -4.67 -2.69 10.35
N LEU A 112 -4.11 -2.66 9.14
CA LEU A 112 -2.94 -3.44 8.77
C LEU A 112 -1.70 -3.03 9.58
N ILE A 113 -1.49 -1.72 9.81
CA ILE A 113 -0.41 -1.22 10.68
C ILE A 113 -0.60 -1.72 12.12
N ARG A 114 -1.83 -1.69 12.63
CA ARG A 114 -2.15 -2.20 13.96
C ARG A 114 -1.86 -3.70 14.05
N GLU A 115 -2.25 -4.46 13.04
CA GLU A 115 -2.06 -5.91 12.98
C GLU A 115 -0.58 -6.29 12.86
N ALA A 116 0.16 -5.65 11.95
CA ALA A 116 1.60 -5.86 11.78
C ALA A 116 2.38 -5.62 13.08
N ARG A 117 2.06 -4.55 13.83
CA ARG A 117 2.63 -4.31 15.16
C ARG A 117 2.28 -5.40 16.16
N GLY A 118 1.05 -5.92 16.10
CA GLY A 118 0.61 -7.04 16.94
C GLY A 118 1.38 -8.33 16.68
N LEU A 119 1.89 -8.50 15.47
CA LEU A 119 2.66 -9.66 15.02
C LEU A 119 4.18 -9.50 15.17
N GLY A 120 4.64 -8.34 15.66
CA GLY A 120 6.05 -8.11 16.02
C GLY A 120 6.92 -7.50 14.92
N TYR A 121 6.32 -6.90 13.88
CA TYR A 121 7.03 -6.03 12.95
C TYR A 121 7.34 -4.64 13.52
#